data_AF-A0A1R1C555-F1
#
_entry.id   AF-A0A1R1C555-F1
#
_cell.length_a   1.000
_cell.length_b   1.000
_cell.length_c   1.000
_cell.angle_alpha   90.00
_cell.angle_beta   90.00
_cell.angle_gamma   90.00
#
_symmetry.space_group_name_H-M   'P 1'
#
loop_
_entity.id
_entity.type
_entity.pdbx_description
1 polymer ?
#
loop_
_entity_poly.entity_id
_entity_poly.type
_entity_poly.pdbx_seq_one_letter_code
_entity_poly.pdbx_strand_id
1 'polypeptide(L)'
;MRAKKMTDQYLTSKLADLMGFEYFEQKAPPHNFVIKREDGSSDWFIPCSEYNHVKESEDKALDVDQIGYLAHLTYATGHSYHEGLTYDTAEAMLRATPRQRAEAAYMTLKGAQS
;
A
#
# COMPACT_ATOMS: atom_id res chain seq x y z
N MET A 1 0.08 -18.84 4.20
CA MET A 1 0.17 -18.71 2.73
C MET A 1 0.95 -17.44 2.43
N ARG A 2 2.18 -17.49 1.88
CA ARG A 2 2.80 -16.29 1.27
C ARG A 2 1.81 -15.81 0.20
N ALA A 3 1.43 -14.53 0.21
CA ALA A 3 0.60 -13.97 -0.85
C ALA A 3 1.16 -14.44 -2.20
N LYS A 4 0.37 -15.24 -2.92
CA LYS A 4 0.66 -15.80 -4.23
C LYS A 4 1.19 -14.65 -5.09
N LYS A 5 2.49 -14.65 -5.48
CA LYS A 5 3.25 -13.52 -6.06
C LYS A 5 2.33 -12.52 -6.78
N MET A 6 1.84 -11.55 -6.03
CA MET A 6 0.95 -10.52 -6.54
C MET A 6 1.83 -9.60 -7.37
N THR A 7 1.46 -9.36 -8.63
CA THR A 7 2.21 -8.41 -9.45
C THR A 7 2.01 -7.01 -8.92
N ASP A 8 3.00 -6.14 -9.08
CA ASP A 8 2.91 -4.74 -8.70
C ASP A 8 1.71 -4.07 -9.38
N GLN A 9 1.45 -4.44 -10.64
CA GLN A 9 0.28 -3.98 -11.38
C GLN A 9 -1.04 -4.41 -10.72
N TYR A 10 -1.17 -5.66 -10.27
CA TYR A 10 -2.39 -6.11 -9.60
C TYR A 10 -2.56 -5.40 -8.25
N LEU A 11 -1.47 -5.26 -7.48
CA LEU A 11 -1.53 -4.56 -6.20
C LEU A 11 -1.94 -3.10 -6.40
N THR A 12 -1.33 -2.41 -7.36
CA THR A 12 -1.63 -1.01 -7.62
C THR A 12 -3.08 -0.82 -8.05
N SER A 13 -3.64 -1.68 -8.93
CA SER A 13 -5.05 -1.57 -9.31
C SER A 13 -6.00 -1.80 -8.14
N LYS A 14 -5.70 -2.79 -7.29
CA LYS A 14 -6.50 -3.04 -6.08
C LYS A 14 -6.41 -1.94 -5.05
N LEU A 15 -5.24 -1.31 -4.90
CA LEU A 15 -5.15 -0.11 -4.08
C LEU A 15 -5.97 1.03 -4.68
N ALA A 16 -5.89 1.28 -5.99
CA ALA A 16 -6.69 2.34 -6.62
C ALA A 16 -8.21 2.12 -6.43
N ASP A 17 -8.69 0.88 -6.59
CA ASP A 17 -10.08 0.48 -6.28
C ASP A 17 -10.46 0.83 -4.82
N LEU A 18 -9.63 0.41 -3.85
CA LEU A 18 -9.86 0.63 -2.41
C LEU A 18 -9.75 2.11 -2.00
N MET A 19 -8.91 2.86 -2.72
CA MET A 19 -8.75 4.29 -2.54
C MET A 19 -9.96 5.07 -3.10
N GLY A 20 -10.70 4.49 -4.04
CA GLY A 20 -11.83 5.13 -4.72
C GLY A 20 -11.42 5.97 -5.93
N PHE A 21 -10.23 5.72 -6.48
CA PHE A 21 -9.71 6.48 -7.62
C PHE A 21 -10.37 6.02 -8.93
N GLU A 22 -10.74 6.98 -9.77
CA GLU A 22 -10.97 6.73 -11.19
C GLU A 22 -9.60 6.57 -11.86
N TYR A 23 -9.36 5.46 -12.57
CA TYR A 23 -8.07 5.21 -13.20
C TYR A 23 -8.21 4.51 -14.55
N PHE A 24 -7.23 4.74 -15.42
CA PHE A 24 -7.07 4.02 -16.68
C PHE A 24 -5.63 3.52 -16.83
N GLU A 25 -5.49 2.33 -17.41
CA GLU A 25 -4.18 1.72 -17.65
C GLU A 25 -3.48 2.43 -18.81
N GLN A 26 -2.28 2.97 -18.58
CA GLN A 26 -1.40 3.44 -19.64
C GLN A 26 -0.23 2.46 -19.77
N LYS A 27 -0.01 1.90 -20.96
CA LYS A 27 1.03 0.90 -21.26
C LYS A 27 2.44 1.50 -21.34
N ALA A 28 2.88 2.23 -20.31
CA ALA A 28 4.29 2.57 -20.13
C ALA A 28 4.89 1.69 -19.02
N PRO A 29 6.04 1.03 -19.24
CA PRO A 29 6.74 0.30 -18.19
C PRO A 29 7.15 1.25 -17.05
N PRO A 30 6.99 0.85 -15.78
CA PRO A 30 6.42 -0.42 -15.29
C PRO A 30 4.90 -0.32 -15.06
N HIS A 31 4.05 -0.72 -16.01
CA HIS A 31 2.59 -0.90 -15.85
C HIS A 31 1.89 0.00 -14.82
N ASN A 32 2.01 1.32 -15.02
CA ASN A 32 1.49 2.30 -14.08
C ASN A 32 0.06 2.72 -14.45
N PHE A 33 -0.72 3.07 -13.43
CA PHE A 33 -2.04 3.62 -13.62
C PHE A 33 -1.97 5.14 -13.56
N VAL A 34 -2.73 5.80 -14.42
CA VAL A 34 -3.00 7.22 -14.26
C VAL A 34 -4.31 7.33 -13.50
N ILE A 35 -4.26 7.97 -12.34
CA ILE A 35 -5.44 8.26 -11.52
C ILE A 35 -5.91 9.67 -11.82
N LYS A 36 -7.21 9.87 -11.73
CA LYS A 36 -7.82 11.20 -11.78
C LYS A 36 -8.08 11.68 -10.35
N ARG A 37 -7.57 12.86 -10.04
CA ARG A 37 -7.74 13.52 -8.75
C ARG A 37 -9.07 14.28 -8.70
N GLU A 38 -9.51 14.62 -7.50
CA GLU A 38 -10.77 15.36 -7.28
C GLU A 38 -10.77 16.75 -7.93
N ASP A 39 -9.60 17.38 -8.05
CA ASP A 39 -9.42 18.67 -8.72
C ASP A 39 -9.43 18.56 -10.25
N GLY A 40 -9.64 17.36 -10.80
CA GLY A 40 -9.66 17.07 -12.22
C GLY A 40 -8.29 16.87 -12.86
N SER A 41 -7.19 17.01 -12.09
CA SER A 41 -5.85 16.69 -12.57
C SER A 41 -5.65 15.17 -12.69
N SER A 42 -4.63 14.78 -13.47
CA SER A 42 -4.23 13.39 -13.66
C SER A 42 -2.82 13.20 -13.16
N ASP A 43 -2.59 12.10 -12.45
CA ASP A 43 -1.28 11.80 -11.86
C ASP A 43 -0.95 10.30 -11.98
N TRP A 44 0.33 9.97 -11.93
CA TRP A 44 0.77 8.58 -11.92
C TRP A 44 0.60 7.98 -10.54
N PHE A 45 0.04 6.77 -10.47
CA PHE A 45 -0.08 6.00 -9.24
C PHE A 45 0.84 4.78 -9.28
N ILE A 46 1.93 4.85 -8.49
CA ILE A 46 3.03 3.86 -8.49
C ILE A 46 3.41 3.46 -7.04
N PRO A 47 2.47 2.98 -6.22
CA PRO A 47 2.70 2.71 -4.81
C PRO A 47 3.71 1.58 -4.57
N CYS A 48 3.95 0.73 -5.57
CA CYS A 48 4.86 -0.40 -5.44
C CYS A 48 6.34 -0.02 -5.60
N SER A 49 6.64 1.13 -6.21
CA SER A 49 8.02 1.53 -6.56
C SER A 49 8.39 2.94 -6.09
N GLU A 50 7.41 3.81 -5.85
CA GLU A 50 7.63 5.20 -5.48
C GLU A 50 7.12 5.51 -4.07
N TYR A 51 8.02 6.00 -3.19
CA TYR A 51 7.67 6.31 -1.80
C TYR A 51 6.55 7.35 -1.67
N ASN A 52 6.55 8.36 -2.54
CA ASN A 52 5.53 9.40 -2.50
C ASN A 52 4.15 8.85 -2.86
N HIS A 53 4.08 7.84 -3.74
CA HIS A 53 2.81 7.28 -4.19
C HIS A 53 2.27 6.22 -3.23
N VAL A 54 3.14 5.53 -2.46
CA VAL A 54 2.64 4.62 -1.41
C VAL A 54 2.08 5.37 -0.20
N LYS A 55 2.60 6.58 0.06
CA LYS A 55 2.23 7.36 1.24
C LYS A 55 0.73 7.58 1.34
N GLU A 56 0.05 7.88 0.23
CA GLU A 56 -1.41 8.10 0.25
C GLU A 56 -2.20 6.85 0.65
N SER A 57 -1.77 5.67 0.19
CA SER A 57 -2.39 4.39 0.57
C SER A 57 -2.08 4.02 2.02
N GLU A 58 -0.87 4.32 2.48
CA GLU A 58 -0.43 4.13 3.86
C GLU A 58 -1.21 5.04 4.82
N ASP A 59 -1.32 6.33 4.51
CA ASP A 59 -2.09 7.30 5.31
C ASP A 59 -3.55 6.83 5.45
N LYS A 60 -4.21 6.45 4.33
CA LYS A 60 -5.58 5.95 4.39
C LYS A 60 -5.71 4.66 5.20
N ALA A 61 -4.74 3.75 5.10
CA ALA A 61 -4.76 2.51 5.88
C ALA A 61 -4.57 2.77 7.38
N LEU A 62 -3.69 3.71 7.75
CA LEU A 62 -3.48 4.15 9.13
C LEU A 62 -4.72 4.84 9.72
N ASP A 63 -5.42 5.65 8.91
CA ASP A 63 -6.66 6.32 9.32
C ASP A 63 -7.79 5.32 9.62
N VAL A 64 -7.82 4.20 8.89
CA VAL A 64 -8.87 3.19 9.01
C VAL A 64 -8.57 2.17 10.10
N ASP A 65 -7.35 1.65 10.16
CA ASP A 65 -6.92 0.68 11.17
C ASP A 65 -5.40 0.72 11.36
N GLN A 66 -4.95 1.62 12.24
CA GLN A 66 -3.54 1.78 12.57
C GLN A 66 -2.90 0.48 13.11
N ILE A 67 -3.58 -0.24 14.00
CA ILE A 67 -3.04 -1.45 14.62
C ILE A 67 -2.94 -2.57 13.59
N GLY A 68 -3.99 -2.76 12.79
CA GLY A 68 -4.00 -3.73 11.70
C GLY A 68 -2.95 -3.43 10.63
N TYR A 69 -2.77 -2.16 10.26
CA TYR A 69 -1.71 -1.77 9.33
C TYR A 69 -0.33 -2.17 9.81
N LEU A 70 0.02 -1.89 11.07
CA LEU A 70 1.32 -2.25 11.62
C LEU A 70 1.51 -3.78 11.69
N ALA A 71 0.46 -4.53 12.01
CA ALA A 71 0.49 -6.00 11.95
C ALA A 71 0.70 -6.51 10.51
N HIS A 72 0.02 -5.91 9.53
CA HIS A 72 0.18 -6.26 8.12
C HIS A 72 1.55 -5.87 7.55
N LEU A 73 2.15 -4.77 8.02
CA LEU A 73 3.50 -4.35 7.64
C LEU A 73 4.56 -5.31 8.19
N THR A 74 4.38 -5.75 9.43
CA THR A 74 5.18 -6.81 10.05
C THR A 74 5.14 -8.08 9.20
N TYR A 75 3.93 -8.49 8.81
CA TYR A 75 3.72 -9.63 7.94
C TYR A 75 4.39 -9.47 6.55
N ALA A 76 4.25 -8.30 5.92
CA ALA A 76 4.80 -8.02 4.59
C ALA A 76 6.34 -7.93 4.59
N THR A 77 6.93 -7.47 5.69
CA THR A 77 8.39 -7.40 5.85
C THR A 77 9.01 -8.73 6.27
N GLY A 78 8.21 -9.65 6.81
CA GLY A 78 8.67 -10.96 7.28
C GLY A 78 9.40 -10.89 8.61
N HIS A 79 9.31 -9.76 9.32
CA HIS A 79 9.79 -9.64 10.69
C HIS A 79 8.73 -10.18 11.67
N SER A 80 9.16 -10.78 12.78
CA SER A 80 8.30 -11.18 13.89
C SER A 80 8.54 -10.24 15.06
N TYR A 81 7.69 -9.23 15.23
CA TYR A 81 7.80 -8.32 16.36
C TYR A 81 7.08 -8.93 17.55
N HIS A 82 7.86 -9.53 18.44
CA HIS A 82 7.40 -9.91 19.76
C HIS A 82 7.49 -8.67 20.65
N GLU A 83 6.31 -8.19 21.06
CA GLU A 83 6.10 -7.24 22.16
C GLU A 83 6.32 -5.75 21.85
N GLY A 84 5.23 -4.98 21.99
CA GLY A 84 5.27 -3.55 22.28
C GLY A 84 5.56 -2.62 21.10
N LEU A 85 4.82 -1.51 21.05
CA LEU A 85 5.07 -0.35 20.19
C LEU A 85 6.38 0.37 20.59
N THR A 86 7.51 -0.32 20.56
CA THR A 86 8.80 0.18 21.08
C THR A 86 9.89 -0.09 20.06
N TYR A 87 10.28 0.96 19.34
CA TYR A 87 11.38 1.04 18.35
C TYR A 87 11.25 0.20 17.08
N ASP A 88 10.89 -1.06 17.21
CA ASP A 88 10.82 -2.05 16.14
C ASP A 88 9.80 -1.71 15.05
N THR A 89 8.67 -1.10 15.44
CA THR A 89 7.60 -0.71 14.51
C THR A 89 7.98 0.51 13.66
N ALA A 90 8.66 1.50 14.27
CA ALA A 90 9.17 2.65 13.53
C ALA A 90 10.32 2.24 12.61
N GLU A 91 11.18 1.32 13.04
CA GLU A 91 12.22 0.73 12.19
C GLU A 91 11.62 -0.09 11.04
N ALA A 92 10.53 -0.84 11.27
CA ALA A 92 9.80 -1.56 10.24
C ALA A 92 9.29 -0.61 9.15
N MET A 93 8.68 0.51 9.55
CA MET A 93 8.28 1.55 8.60
C MET A 93 9.50 2.07 7.85
N LEU A 94 10.57 2.47 8.54
CA LEU A 94 11.78 3.03 7.91
C LEU A 94 12.48 2.08 6.93
N ARG A 95 12.43 0.75 7.17
CA ARG A 95 13.09 -0.25 6.31
C ARG A 95 12.17 -0.85 5.25
N ALA A 96 10.86 -0.77 5.41
CA ALA A 96 9.92 -1.35 4.47
C ALA A 96 10.00 -0.64 3.12
N THR A 97 10.19 -1.44 2.07
CA THR A 97 10.10 -0.98 0.69
C THR A 97 8.71 -0.43 0.37
N PRO A 98 8.56 0.44 -0.65
CA PRO A 98 7.25 0.89 -1.12
C PRO A 98 6.29 -0.28 -1.40
N ARG A 99 6.79 -1.33 -2.06
CA ARG A 99 6.03 -2.56 -2.31
C ARG A 99 5.47 -3.21 -1.05
N GLN A 100 6.24 -3.29 0.03
CA GLN A 100 5.80 -3.91 1.30
C GLN A 100 4.79 -3.03 2.03
N ARG A 101 5.01 -1.71 2.05
CA ARG A 101 4.04 -0.74 2.59
C ARG A 101 2.72 -0.80 1.82
N ALA A 102 2.77 -0.97 0.50
CA ALA A 102 1.60 -1.12 -0.34
C ALA A 102 0.84 -2.45 -0.07
N GLU A 103 1.53 -3.56 0.22
CA GLU A 103 0.85 -4.79 0.67
C GLU A 103 0.14 -4.60 2.00
N ALA A 104 0.80 -3.93 2.95
CA ALA A 104 0.23 -3.64 4.25
C ALA A 104 -1.03 -2.78 4.11
N ALA A 105 -0.97 -1.74 3.29
CA ALA A 105 -2.12 -0.89 3.00
C ALA A 105 -3.27 -1.69 2.36
N TYR A 106 -2.97 -2.52 1.36
CA TYR A 106 -3.99 -3.36 0.70
C TYR A 106 -4.67 -4.33 1.67
N MET A 107 -3.91 -5.05 2.50
CA MET A 107 -4.49 -5.99 3.47
C MET A 107 -5.39 -5.28 4.48
N THR A 108 -4.97 -4.11 4.94
CA THR A 108 -5.71 -3.30 5.93
C THR A 108 -7.00 -2.76 5.33
N LEU A 109 -6.91 -2.06 4.19
CA LEU A 109 -8.07 -1.46 3.53
C LEU A 109 -9.08 -2.52 3.07
N LYS A 110 -8.61 -3.68 2.61
CA LYS A 110 -9.49 -4.80 2.25
C LYS A 110 -10.23 -5.35 3.47
N GLY A 111 -9.56 -5.50 4.62
CA GLY A 111 -10.19 -5.97 5.85
C GLY A 111 -11.28 -5.02 6.36
N ALA A 112 -11.09 -3.72 6.19
CA ALA A 112 -12.05 -2.70 6.62
C ALA A 112 -13.29 -2.56 5.73
N GLN A 113 -13.25 -3.06 4.49
CA GLN A 113 -14.41 -3.11 3.59
C GLN A 113 -15.26 -4.38 3.77
N SER A 114 -14.84 -5.31 4.64
CA SER A 114 -15.45 -6.63 4.84
C SER A 114 -16.56 -6.64 5.89
#